data_AF-A0A0B8PMB2-F1
#
_entry.id   AF-A0A0B8PMB2-F1
#
_cell.length_a   1.000
_cell.length_b   1.000
_cell.length_c   1.000
_cell.angle_alpha   90.00
_cell.angle_beta   90.00
_cell.angle_gamma   90.00
#
_symmetry.space_group_name_H-M   'P 1'
#
loop_
_entity.id
_entity.type
_entity.pdbx_description
1 polymer ?
#
loop_
_entity_poly.entity_id
_entity_poly.type
_entity_poly.pdbx_seq_one_letter_code
_entity_poly.pdbx_strand_id
1 'polypeptide(L)'
;METLKLPNERIWFDTELLDVPAELSCEAPYWYVQDKVVGAAKGRGTTWFVQLGKLQGALRHYRRGGLFGKLVKDSYLFKDWQSTRSYQEFILLKKLRKSGVNVPRPIAARAKKQGLLIELIY
;
A
#
# COMPACT_ATOMS: atom_id res chain seq x y z
N MET A 1 13.22 4.92 2.86
CA MET A 1 12.01 4.21 3.32
C MET A 1 11.99 4.42 4.80
N GLU A 2 10.93 5.08 5.24
CA GLU A 2 10.66 5.27 6.66
C GLU A 2 9.57 4.31 7.10
N THR A 3 9.40 4.21 8.41
CA THR A 3 8.43 3.30 9.01
C THR A 3 7.76 3.97 10.18
N LEU A 4 6.46 4.16 10.07
CA LEU A 4 5.62 4.55 11.19
C LEU A 4 5.18 3.30 11.96
N LYS A 5 5.41 3.32 13.27
CA LYS A 5 5.10 2.21 14.18
C LYS A 5 3.97 2.63 15.12
N LEU A 6 2.82 1.97 14.98
CA LEU A 6 1.66 2.14 15.86
C LEU A 6 1.34 0.83 16.59
N PRO A 7 0.54 0.81 17.66
CA PRO A 7 0.35 -0.40 18.47
C PRO A 7 -0.06 -1.63 17.65
N ASN A 8 -1.00 -1.45 16.72
CA ASN A 8 -1.58 -2.51 15.90
C ASN A 8 -1.34 -2.36 14.40
N GLU A 9 -0.51 -1.42 13.97
CA GLU A 9 -0.25 -1.21 12.55
C GLU A 9 1.17 -0.74 12.26
N ARG A 10 1.58 -0.98 11.02
CA ARG A 10 2.83 -0.49 10.45
C ARG A 10 2.53 0.14 9.11
N ILE A 11 3.17 1.28 8.87
CA ILE A 11 3.13 1.97 7.59
C ILE A 11 4.56 2.18 7.13
N TRP A 12 4.85 1.80 5.88
CA TRP A 12 6.13 1.98 5.22
C TRP A 12 5.95 2.94 4.06
N PHE A 13 6.82 3.93 3.93
CA PHE A 13 6.64 4.96 2.91
C PHE A 13 7.95 5.56 2.42
N ASP A 14 7.89 6.23 1.27
CA ASP A 14 8.95 7.02 0.68
C ASP A 14 8.70 8.52 0.98
N THR A 15 9.55 9.13 1.81
CA THR A 15 9.44 10.54 2.23
C THR A 15 9.65 11.54 1.10
N GLU A 16 10.31 11.13 0.01
CA GLU A 16 10.46 11.98 -1.16
C GLU A 16 9.17 12.09 -1.99
N LEU A 17 8.29 11.10 -1.86
CA LEU A 17 7.07 10.98 -2.67
C LEU A 17 5.80 11.30 -1.91
N LEU A 18 5.79 11.03 -0.61
CA LEU A 18 4.61 11.17 0.23
C LEU A 18 4.58 12.56 0.88
N ASP A 19 3.64 13.39 0.44
CA ASP A 19 3.42 14.76 0.91
C ASP A 19 2.24 14.89 1.89
N VAL A 20 1.72 13.76 2.36
CA VAL A 20 0.60 13.67 3.30
C VAL A 20 1.00 12.86 4.53
N PRO A 21 0.29 13.00 5.67
CA PRO A 21 0.54 12.18 6.85
C PRO A 21 0.49 10.69 6.52
N ALA A 22 1.51 9.95 6.95
CA ALA A 22 1.66 8.53 6.63
C ALA A 22 0.46 7.70 7.14
N GLU A 23 -0.06 8.03 8.32
CA GLU A 23 -1.26 7.41 8.92
C GLU A 23 -2.47 7.38 7.98
N LEU A 24 -2.67 8.47 7.25
CA LEU A 24 -3.84 8.73 6.41
C LEU A 24 -3.59 8.37 4.95
N SER A 25 -2.33 8.23 4.55
CA SER A 25 -1.95 7.97 3.15
C SER A 25 -2.70 6.79 2.56
N CYS A 26 -2.86 5.69 3.28
CA CYS A 26 -3.54 4.51 2.75
C CYS A 26 -5.09 4.54 2.91
N GLU A 27 -5.65 5.52 3.64
CA GLU A 27 -7.09 5.62 3.88
C GLU A 27 -7.81 6.25 2.68
N ALA A 28 -8.60 5.47 1.93
CA ALA A 28 -9.40 6.02 0.83
C ALA A 28 -10.30 7.22 1.26
N PRO A 29 -11.00 7.19 2.42
CA PRO A 29 -11.80 8.33 2.87
C PRO A 29 -11.01 9.64 3.01
N TYR A 30 -9.73 9.59 3.37
CA TYR A 30 -8.89 10.78 3.46
C TYR A 30 -8.79 11.48 2.11
N TRP A 31 -8.47 10.74 1.04
CA TRP A 31 -8.37 11.31 -0.30
C TRP A 31 -9.68 11.86 -0.85
N TYR A 32 -10.81 11.25 -0.47
CA TYR A 32 -12.13 11.74 -0.83
C TYR A 32 -12.45 13.09 -0.18
N VAL A 33 -12.23 13.21 1.14
CA VAL A 33 -12.51 14.46 1.87
C VAL A 33 -11.60 15.60 1.39
N GLN A 34 -10.40 15.28 0.91
CA GLN A 34 -9.46 16.25 0.36
C GLN A 34 -9.74 16.61 -1.12
N ASP A 35 -10.76 16.02 -1.76
CA ASP A 35 -11.05 16.18 -3.19
C ASP A 35 -9.84 15.86 -4.10
N LYS A 36 -9.06 14.84 -3.71
CA LYS A 36 -7.83 14.43 -4.39
C LYS A 36 -7.99 13.14 -5.20
N VAL A 37 -9.19 12.56 -5.26
CA VAL A 37 -9.46 11.37 -6.09
C VAL A 37 -9.71 11.82 -7.54
N VAL A 38 -8.78 11.54 -8.43
CA VAL A 38 -8.84 11.94 -9.85
C VAL A 38 -9.44 10.87 -10.76
N GLY A 39 -9.67 9.67 -10.23
CA GLY A 39 -10.30 8.60 -10.99
C GLY A 39 -10.37 7.28 -10.24
N ALA A 40 -11.00 6.29 -10.87
CA ALA A 40 -11.12 4.95 -10.34
C ALA A 40 -11.12 3.90 -11.45
N ALA A 41 -10.50 2.74 -11.18
CA ALA A 41 -10.64 1.55 -11.99
C ALA A 41 -11.28 0.43 -11.17
N LYS A 42 -12.32 -0.21 -11.74
CA LYS A 42 -13.04 -1.34 -11.12
C LYS A 42 -12.60 -2.66 -11.78
N GLY A 43 -12.27 -3.66 -10.97
CA GLY A 43 -11.83 -4.99 -11.43
C GLY A 43 -11.77 -6.00 -10.27
N ARG A 44 -10.65 -6.73 -10.12
CA ARG A 44 -10.36 -7.58 -8.94
C ARG A 44 -10.01 -6.73 -7.70
N GLY A 45 -10.91 -5.83 -7.33
CA GLY A 45 -10.71 -4.75 -6.37
C GLY A 45 -10.83 -3.37 -7.02
N THR A 46 -11.04 -2.34 -6.20
CA THR A 46 -11.07 -0.94 -6.65
C THR A 46 -9.67 -0.35 -6.55
N THR A 47 -9.19 0.25 -7.63
CA THR A 47 -8.02 1.12 -7.62
C THR A 47 -8.50 2.56 -7.69
N TRP A 48 -8.13 3.38 -6.72
CA TRP A 48 -8.37 4.81 -6.72
C TRP A 48 -7.12 5.52 -7.24
N PHE A 49 -7.26 6.40 -8.21
CA PHE A 49 -6.18 7.27 -8.63
C PHE A 49 -6.27 8.56 -7.82
N VAL A 50 -5.18 8.93 -7.14
CA VAL A 50 -5.13 10.05 -6.21
C VAL A 50 -4.05 11.04 -6.62
N GLN A 51 -4.32 12.33 -6.47
CA GLN A 51 -3.36 13.40 -6.73
C GLN A 51 -2.49 13.64 -5.49
N LEU A 52 -1.20 13.33 -5.60
CA LEU A 52 -0.15 13.82 -4.71
C LEU A 52 0.47 15.09 -5.31
N GLY A 53 1.26 15.83 -4.53
CA GLY A 53 1.77 17.16 -4.89
C GLY A 53 2.09 17.35 -6.38
N LYS A 54 3.08 16.63 -6.90
CA LYS A 54 3.49 16.71 -8.32
C LYS A 54 3.22 15.45 -9.15
N LEU A 55 2.57 14.44 -8.58
CA LEU A 55 2.39 13.14 -9.22
C LEU A 55 1.05 12.51 -8.85
N GLN A 56 0.58 11.58 -9.67
CA GLN A 56 -0.59 10.77 -9.34
C GLN A 56 -0.14 9.40 -8.84
N GLY A 57 -0.79 8.94 -7.78
CA GLY A 57 -0.60 7.60 -7.22
C GLY A 57 -1.82 6.74 -7.46
N ALA A 58 -1.62 5.43 -7.49
CA ALA A 58 -2.70 4.45 -7.51
C ALA A 58 -2.84 3.80 -6.14
N LEU A 59 -3.88 4.17 -5.41
CA LEU A 59 -4.28 3.57 -4.14
C LEU A 59 -5.08 2.29 -4.39
N ARG A 60 -4.58 1.17 -3.88
CA ARG A 60 -5.24 -0.14 -3.94
C ARG A 60 -5.48 -0.69 -2.54
N HIS A 61 -6.71 -1.10 -2.30
CA HIS A 61 -7.08 -1.90 -1.14
C HIS A 61 -7.05 -3.39 -1.51
N TYR A 62 -6.11 -4.14 -0.95
CA TYR A 62 -5.99 -5.57 -1.18
C TYR A 62 -6.98 -6.32 -0.28
N ARG A 63 -8.11 -6.73 -0.87
CA ARG A 63 -9.02 -7.69 -0.24
C ARG A 63 -8.49 -9.10 -0.43
N ARG A 64 -8.73 -10.00 0.55
CA ARG A 64 -8.42 -11.43 0.41
C ARG A 64 -9.22 -12.02 -0.76
N GLY A 65 -8.55 -12.39 -1.86
CA GLY A 65 -9.17 -13.08 -2.99
C GLY A 65 -8.23 -13.26 -4.20
N GLY A 66 -8.38 -14.38 -4.93
CA GLY A 66 -7.60 -14.73 -6.13
C GLY A 66 -6.38 -15.63 -5.88
N LEU A 67 -5.70 -16.05 -6.96
CA LEU A 67 -4.62 -17.06 -7.03
C LEU A 67 -3.50 -16.96 -5.96
N PHE A 68 -3.35 -15.80 -5.31
CA PHE A 68 -2.50 -15.58 -4.13
C PHE A 68 -3.02 -16.20 -2.82
N GLY A 69 -4.24 -16.72 -2.79
CA GLY A 69 -4.80 -17.45 -1.65
C GLY A 69 -3.99 -18.70 -1.27
N LYS A 70 -3.19 -19.25 -2.19
CA LYS A 70 -2.24 -20.33 -1.90
C LYS A 70 -0.99 -19.86 -1.15
N LEU A 71 -0.43 -18.69 -1.47
CA LEU A 71 0.70 -18.08 -0.72
C LEU A 71 0.27 -17.58 0.67
N VAL A 72 -1.00 -17.18 0.82
CA VAL A 72 -1.57 -16.68 2.07
C VAL A 72 -1.94 -17.80 3.05
N LYS A 73 -2.04 -19.06 2.60
CA LYS A 73 -2.25 -20.21 3.51
C LYS A 73 -1.09 -20.42 4.50
N ASP A 74 0.12 -19.95 4.17
CA ASP A 74 1.28 -20.07 5.07
C ASP A 74 1.41 -18.92 6.08
N SER A 75 0.56 -17.88 5.99
CA SER A 75 0.58 -16.69 6.87
C SER A 75 -0.54 -16.69 7.93
N TYR A 76 -1.07 -17.86 8.28
CA TYR A 76 -2.16 -18.01 9.26
C TYR A 76 -1.80 -17.59 10.69
N LEU A 77 -0.51 -17.43 11.01
CA LEU A 77 -0.06 -16.76 12.22
C LEU A 77 0.75 -15.54 11.78
N PHE A 78 0.27 -14.34 12.12
CA PHE A 78 1.09 -13.14 12.07
C PHE A 78 2.40 -13.44 12.82
N LYS A 79 3.50 -13.63 12.08
CA LYS A 79 4.80 -13.96 12.64
C LYS A 79 5.61 -12.71 12.90
N ASP A 80 5.59 -11.80 11.93
CA ASP A 80 6.27 -10.52 11.97
C ASP A 80 5.63 -9.54 10.98
N TRP A 81 6.10 -8.30 10.94
CA TRP A 81 5.57 -7.28 10.02
C TRP A 81 6.12 -7.44 8.60
N GLN A 82 7.30 -8.04 8.45
CA GLN A 82 8.01 -8.22 7.18
C GLN A 82 7.42 -9.33 6.31
N SER A 83 6.69 -10.26 6.92
CA SER A 83 5.93 -11.31 6.24
C SER A 83 4.57 -10.81 5.76
N THR A 84 4.18 -9.57 6.09
CA THR A 84 2.95 -8.99 5.55
C THR A 84 3.10 -8.73 4.05
N ARG A 85 2.07 -9.08 3.29
CA ARG A 85 2.08 -8.92 1.82
C ARG A 85 2.35 -7.48 1.39
N SER A 86 1.77 -6.49 2.07
CA SER A 86 2.03 -5.07 1.79
C SER A 86 3.50 -4.73 1.89
N TYR A 87 4.18 -5.21 2.93
CA TYR A 87 5.62 -5.00 3.07
C TYR A 87 6.40 -5.69 1.95
N GLN A 88 6.11 -6.98 1.69
CA GLN A 88 6.81 -7.74 0.67
C GLN A 88 6.67 -7.13 -0.73
N GLU A 89 5.47 -6.67 -1.09
CA GLU A 89 5.21 -6.01 -2.36
C GLU A 89 5.94 -4.66 -2.46
N PHE A 90 5.92 -3.86 -1.39
CA PHE A 90 6.66 -2.60 -1.32
C PHE A 90 8.17 -2.81 -1.52
N ILE A 91 8.76 -3.78 -0.82
CA ILE A 91 10.18 -4.13 -0.95
C ILE A 91 10.50 -4.68 -2.34
N LEU A 92 9.63 -5.54 -2.90
CA LEU A 92 9.80 -6.08 -4.24
C LEU A 92 9.80 -4.97 -5.30
N LEU A 93 8.82 -4.07 -5.26
CA LEU A 93 8.75 -2.93 -6.18
C LEU A 93 9.98 -2.02 -6.05
N LYS A 94 10.43 -1.75 -4.81
CA LYS A 94 11.67 -1.00 -4.58
C LYS A 94 12.90 -1.68 -5.19
N LYS A 95 13.03 -3.00 -5.03
CA LYS A 95 14.14 -3.78 -5.59
C LYS A 95 14.12 -3.73 -7.12
N LEU A 96 12.96 -4.00 -7.73
CA LEU A 96 12.77 -3.98 -9.18
C LEU A 96 13.07 -2.59 -9.77
N ARG A 97 12.59 -1.52 -9.13
CA ARG A 97 12.94 -0.14 -9.52
C ARG A 97 14.44 0.12 -9.44
N LYS A 98 15.10 -0.27 -8.35
CA LYS A 98 16.56 -0.10 -8.19
C LYS A 98 17.34 -0.86 -9.28
N SER A 99 16.79 -1.96 -9.77
CA SER A 99 17.34 -2.74 -10.89
C SER A 99 16.97 -2.19 -12.28
N GLY A 100 16.35 -1.01 -12.38
CA GLY A 100 16.00 -0.38 -13.65
C GLY A 100 14.77 -0.98 -14.35
N VAL A 101 14.02 -1.86 -13.68
CA VAL A 101 12.81 -2.46 -14.25
C VAL A 101 11.69 -1.42 -14.28
N ASN A 102 10.95 -1.37 -15.40
CA ASN A 102 9.77 -0.51 -15.55
C ASN A 102 8.56 -1.09 -14.79
N VAL A 103 8.57 -0.93 -13.46
CA VAL A 103 7.45 -1.22 -12.56
C VAL A 103 6.93 0.08 -11.94
N PRO A 104 5.81 0.13 -11.21
CA PRO A 104 5.43 1.34 -10.47
C PRO A 104 6.42 1.74 -9.36
N ARG A 105 6.44 3.01 -8.94
CA ARG A 105 7.33 3.47 -7.84
C ARG A 105 6.54 3.41 -6.54
N PRO A 106 6.87 2.51 -5.60
CA PRO A 106 6.05 2.36 -4.38
C PRO A 106 6.14 3.61 -3.51
N ILE A 107 4.98 4.16 -3.12
CA ILE A 107 4.85 5.40 -2.33
C ILE A 107 4.62 5.08 -0.86
N ALA A 108 3.59 4.28 -0.56
CA ALA A 108 3.22 3.90 0.80
C ALA A 108 2.61 2.50 0.85
N ALA A 109 2.77 1.83 1.98
CA ALA A 109 2.25 0.51 2.26
C ALA A 109 1.79 0.41 3.71
N ARG A 110 0.64 -0.23 3.98
CA ARG A 110 0.10 -0.37 5.33
C ARG A 110 -0.30 -1.80 5.66
N ALA A 111 -0.02 -2.21 6.89
CA ALA A 111 -0.49 -3.45 7.49
C ALA A 111 -1.11 -3.20 8.88
N LYS A 112 -2.31 -3.76 9.14
CA LYS A 112 -2.99 -3.73 10.46
C LYS A 112 -3.17 -5.15 11.04
N LYS A 113 -3.08 -5.30 12.37
CA LYS A 113 -3.18 -6.58 13.12
C LYS A 113 -4.62 -7.04 13.41
N GLN A 114 -5.62 -6.16 13.42
CA GLN A 114 -7.03 -6.52 13.65
C GLN A 114 -7.77 -6.66 12.32
N GLY A 115 -7.96 -7.89 11.84
CA GLY A 115 -8.60 -8.14 10.55
C GLY A 115 -7.72 -7.69 9.38
N LEU A 116 -7.70 -8.46 8.31
CA LEU A 116 -6.74 -8.24 7.23
C LEU A 116 -7.14 -7.05 6.35
N LEU A 117 -6.71 -5.85 6.74
CA LEU A 117 -6.73 -4.65 5.90
C LEU A 117 -5.31 -4.41 5.37
N ILE A 118 -5.15 -4.51 4.05
CA ILE A 118 -3.89 -4.33 3.33
C ILE A 118 -4.13 -3.22 2.31
N GLU A 119 -3.34 -2.16 2.36
CA GLU A 119 -3.42 -1.06 1.40
C GLU A 119 -2.03 -0.70 0.89
N LEU A 120 -1.93 -0.47 -0.41
CA LEU A 120 -0.73 0.04 -1.06
C LEU A 120 -1.06 1.24 -1.94
N ILE A 121 -0.13 2.18 -1.97
CA ILE A 121 -0.08 3.26 -2.96
C ILE A 121 1.26 3.16 -3.69
N TYR A 122 1.20 3.18 -5.02
CA TYR A 122 2.37 3.20 -5.90
C TYR A 122 2.18 4.19 -7.04
#